data_AF-A0A0H3J2J0-F1
#
_entry.id   AF-A0A0H3J2J0-F1
#
_cell.length_a   1.000
_cell.length_b   1.000
_cell.length_c   1.000
_cell.angle_alpha   90.00
_cell.angle_beta   90.00
_cell.angle_gamma   90.00
#
_symmetry.space_group_name_H-M   'P 1'
#
loop_
_entity.id
_entity.type
_entity.pdbx_description
1 polymer ?
#
loop_
_entity_poly.entity_id
_entity_poly.type
_entity_poly.pdbx_seq_one_letter_code
_entity_poly.pdbx_strand_id
1 'polypeptide(L)'
;MKKQTAGRDALGIFAPKFAELNDDVLFDGVWSREDKLSLRDRSVITVTALMTKGIFDNSLKYHMANAKNNGVTAEEIAEIITHLAFYVGWPNAWSAFALAKEVWED
;
A
#
# COMPACT_ATOMS: atom_id res chain seq x y z
N MET A 1 -5.58 -11.05 8.77
CA MET A 1 -4.20 -10.81 8.28
C MET A 1 -3.17 -11.72 8.98
N LYS A 2 -2.07 -12.14 8.31
CA LYS A 2 -0.93 -12.82 8.99
C LYS A 2 -0.18 -11.82 9.87
N LYS A 3 0.31 -12.26 11.03
CA LYS A 3 1.11 -11.41 11.93
C LYS A 3 2.32 -10.83 11.19
N GLN A 4 2.51 -9.52 11.28
CA GLN A 4 3.63 -8.80 10.67
C GLN A 4 4.77 -8.62 11.67
N THR A 5 6.01 -8.90 11.24
CA THR A 5 7.23 -8.80 12.07
C THR A 5 8.35 -7.99 11.40
N ALA A 6 8.12 -7.46 10.20
CA ALA A 6 9.14 -6.76 9.42
C ALA A 6 9.79 -5.60 10.18
N GLY A 7 9.06 -4.90 11.06
CA GLY A 7 9.62 -3.83 11.89
C GLY A 7 10.69 -4.37 12.83
N ARG A 8 10.37 -5.40 13.61
CA ARG A 8 11.34 -6.03 14.54
C ARG A 8 12.48 -6.72 13.80
N ASP A 9 12.20 -7.40 12.69
CA ASP A 9 13.20 -8.13 11.93
C ASP A 9 14.25 -7.18 11.31
N ALA A 10 13.81 -6.01 10.80
CA ALA A 10 14.71 -5.06 10.14
C ALA A 10 15.31 -4.02 11.10
N LEU A 11 14.56 -3.59 12.12
CA LEU A 11 14.89 -2.40 12.91
C LEU A 11 14.94 -2.66 14.42
N GLY A 12 14.78 -3.89 14.88
CA GLY A 12 14.64 -4.22 16.30
C GLY A 12 15.80 -3.74 17.19
N ILE A 13 17.03 -3.69 16.66
CA ILE A 13 18.20 -3.18 17.41
C ILE A 13 18.36 -1.66 17.22
N PHE A 14 18.23 -1.16 15.98
CA PHE A 14 18.53 0.22 15.63
C PHE A 14 17.43 1.20 16.08
N ALA A 15 16.17 0.83 15.87
CA ALA A 15 15.01 1.66 16.19
C ALA A 15 13.89 0.81 16.83
N PRO A 16 14.13 0.22 18.03
CA PRO A 16 13.23 -0.74 18.67
C PRO A 16 11.80 -0.22 18.85
N LYS A 17 11.64 1.06 19.18
CA LYS A 17 10.30 1.63 19.36
C LYS A 17 9.55 1.78 18.04
N PHE A 18 10.23 2.13 16.96
CA PHE A 18 9.61 2.20 15.64
C PHE A 18 9.19 0.80 15.17
N ALA A 19 10.06 -0.20 15.36
CA ALA A 19 9.76 -1.60 15.09
C ALA A 19 8.51 -2.09 15.83
N GLU A 20 8.41 -1.81 17.14
CA GLU A 20 7.24 -2.12 17.96
C GLU A 20 5.97 -1.44 17.43
N LEU A 21 6.01 -0.14 17.13
CA LEU A 21 4.84 0.59 16.63
C LEU A 21 4.39 0.09 15.25
N ASN A 22 5.34 -0.25 14.37
CA ASN A 22 5.04 -0.82 13.06
C ASN A 22 4.29 -2.15 13.22
N ASP A 23 4.83 -3.07 13.99
CA ASP A 23 4.26 -4.41 14.08
C ASP A 23 2.96 -4.42 14.91
N ASP A 24 2.97 -3.79 16.08
CA ASP A 24 1.89 -3.92 17.07
C ASP A 24 0.75 -2.94 16.83
N VAL A 25 1.07 -1.68 16.51
CA VAL A 25 0.06 -0.62 16.39
C VAL A 25 -0.46 -0.53 14.96
N LEU A 26 0.43 -0.50 13.97
CA LEU A 26 0.02 -0.37 12.58
C LEU A 26 -0.64 -1.69 12.11
N PHE A 27 0.10 -2.80 12.12
CA PHE A 27 -0.39 -4.05 11.54
C PHE A 27 -1.31 -4.85 12.47
N ASP A 28 -0.88 -5.18 13.69
CA ASP A 28 -1.72 -5.92 14.66
C ASP A 28 -2.87 -5.05 15.22
N GLY A 29 -2.78 -3.71 15.12
CA GLY A 29 -3.80 -2.77 15.57
C GLY A 29 -4.69 -2.22 14.44
N VAL A 30 -4.23 -1.22 13.70
CA VAL A 30 -5.09 -0.48 12.76
C VAL A 30 -5.53 -1.33 11.57
N TRP A 31 -4.62 -2.09 10.97
CA TRP A 31 -4.92 -2.92 9.79
C TRP A 31 -5.75 -4.17 10.13
N SER A 32 -5.66 -4.69 11.36
CA SER A 32 -6.42 -5.86 11.81
C SER A 32 -7.91 -5.58 12.07
N ARG A 33 -8.34 -4.31 12.07
CA ARG A 33 -9.75 -3.87 12.22
C ARG A 33 -10.56 -4.07 10.94
N GLU A 34 -10.55 -5.30 10.44
CA GLU A 34 -11.20 -5.74 9.18
C GLU A 34 -12.73 -5.71 9.29
N ASP A 35 -13.28 -5.82 10.51
CA ASP A 35 -14.71 -5.70 10.80
C ASP A 35 -15.26 -4.27 10.62
N LYS A 36 -14.37 -3.27 10.52
CA LYS A 36 -14.72 -1.85 10.32
C LYS A 36 -14.46 -1.36 8.90
N LEU A 37 -13.35 -1.79 8.31
CA LEU A 37 -12.98 -1.46 6.93
C LEU A 37 -12.09 -2.58 6.40
N SER A 38 -12.47 -3.12 5.24
CA SER A 38 -11.83 -4.28 4.66
C SER A 38 -10.34 -4.01 4.35
N LEU A 39 -9.52 -5.07 4.33
CA LEU A 39 -8.13 -4.97 3.88
C LEU A 39 -8.03 -4.46 2.44
N ARG A 40 -9.00 -4.83 1.58
CA ARG A 40 -9.09 -4.33 0.20
C ARG A 40 -9.18 -2.80 0.17
N ASP A 41 -10.13 -2.23 0.91
CA ASP A 41 -10.36 -0.78 0.89
C ASP A 41 -9.22 -0.02 1.58
N ARG A 42 -8.65 -0.58 2.65
CA ARG A 42 -7.44 -0.02 3.29
C ARG A 42 -6.26 0.02 2.33
N SER A 43 -6.07 -1.03 1.54
CA SER A 43 -5.03 -1.07 0.51
C SER A 43 -5.26 0.00 -0.55
N VAL A 44 -6.49 0.14 -1.05
CA VAL A 44 -6.84 1.19 -2.03
C VAL A 44 -6.53 2.59 -1.46
N ILE A 45 -7.00 2.89 -0.25
CA ILE A 45 -6.78 4.20 0.40
C ILE A 45 -5.28 4.47 0.60
N THR A 46 -4.51 3.44 0.98
CA THR A 46 -3.06 3.59 1.19
C THR A 46 -2.33 3.86 -0.13
N VAL A 47 -2.67 3.14 -1.21
CA VAL A 47 -2.13 3.40 -2.56
C VAL A 47 -2.48 4.82 -3.01
N THR A 48 -3.74 5.24 -2.85
CA THR A 48 -4.17 6.61 -3.15
C THR A 48 -3.37 7.66 -2.38
N ALA A 49 -3.15 7.45 -1.08
CA ALA A 49 -2.40 8.38 -0.25
C ALA A 49 -0.93 8.50 -0.67
N LEU A 50 -0.28 7.39 -0.99
CA LEU A 50 1.12 7.38 -1.47
C LEU A 50 1.26 8.07 -2.82
N MET A 51 0.36 7.77 -3.76
CA MET A 51 0.31 8.41 -5.08
C MET A 51 0.07 9.92 -4.96
N THR A 52 -0.84 10.35 -4.08
CA THR A 52 -1.12 11.77 -3.81
C THR A 52 0.10 12.51 -3.25
N LYS A 53 0.92 11.83 -2.43
CA LYS A 53 2.16 12.38 -1.88
C LYS A 53 3.33 12.38 -2.88
N GLY A 54 3.16 11.83 -4.07
CA GLY A 54 4.22 11.68 -5.06
C GLY A 54 5.26 10.62 -4.70
N ILE A 55 4.90 9.61 -3.89
CA ILE A 55 5.80 8.53 -3.49
C ILE A 55 5.67 7.39 -4.51
N PHE A 56 6.66 7.23 -5.38
CA PHE A 56 6.69 6.25 -6.48
C PHE A 56 7.89 5.30 -6.37
N ASP A 57 8.24 4.90 -5.15
CA ASP A 57 9.31 3.95 -4.87
C ASP A 57 8.76 2.56 -4.48
N ASN A 58 9.63 1.71 -3.94
CA ASN A 58 9.28 0.36 -3.47
C ASN A 58 8.12 0.34 -2.48
N SER A 59 7.85 1.44 -1.76
CA SER A 59 6.71 1.56 -0.85
C SER A 59 5.39 1.47 -1.61
N LEU A 60 5.23 2.23 -2.71
CA LEU A 60 4.02 2.18 -3.52
C LEU A 60 3.85 0.81 -4.17
N LYS A 61 4.95 0.25 -4.73
CA LYS A 61 4.94 -1.10 -5.30
C LYS A 61 4.53 -2.17 -4.28
N TYR A 62 5.05 -2.08 -3.05
CA TYR A 62 4.67 -2.99 -1.96
C TYR A 62 3.18 -2.89 -1.61
N HIS A 63 2.64 -1.68 -1.49
CA HIS A 63 1.22 -1.48 -1.19
C HIS A 63 0.30 -1.87 -2.35
N MET A 64 0.75 -1.73 -3.59
CA MET A 64 0.08 -2.28 -4.78
C MET A 64 0.03 -3.81 -4.75
N ALA A 65 1.14 -4.48 -4.43
CA ALA A 65 1.16 -5.94 -4.27
C ALA A 65 0.22 -6.41 -3.14
N ASN A 66 0.16 -5.66 -2.03
CA ASN A 66 -0.82 -5.92 -0.97
C ASN A 66 -2.26 -5.70 -1.45
N ALA A 67 -2.53 -4.67 -2.26
CA ALA A 67 -3.84 -4.45 -2.86
C ALA A 67 -4.26 -5.64 -3.74
N LYS A 68 -3.37 -6.13 -4.61
CA LYS A 68 -3.57 -7.35 -5.42
C LYS A 68 -3.91 -8.56 -4.54
N ASN A 69 -3.10 -8.81 -3.51
CA ASN A 69 -3.32 -9.93 -2.57
C ASN A 69 -4.63 -9.80 -1.77
N ASN A 70 -5.10 -8.58 -1.54
CA ASN A 70 -6.37 -8.29 -0.86
C ASN A 70 -7.58 -8.22 -1.83
N GLY A 71 -7.39 -8.60 -3.10
CA GLY A 71 -8.48 -8.77 -4.06
C GLY A 71 -8.75 -7.59 -4.99
N VAL A 72 -7.87 -6.59 -5.06
CA VAL A 72 -7.97 -5.53 -6.08
C VAL A 72 -7.53 -6.08 -7.43
N THR A 73 -8.41 -5.98 -8.43
CA THR A 73 -8.14 -6.52 -9.78
C THR A 73 -7.25 -5.58 -10.60
N ALA A 74 -6.69 -6.09 -11.71
CA ALA A 74 -5.92 -5.28 -12.66
C ALA A 74 -6.79 -4.16 -13.28
N GLU A 75 -8.07 -4.45 -13.56
CA GLU A 75 -9.03 -3.47 -14.07
C GLU A 75 -9.31 -2.38 -13.02
N GLU A 76 -9.58 -2.77 -11.77
CA GLU A 76 -9.86 -1.82 -10.70
C GLU A 76 -8.68 -0.89 -10.41
N ILE A 77 -7.45 -1.40 -10.34
CA ILE A 77 -6.29 -0.53 -10.10
C ILE A 77 -6.04 0.41 -11.28
N ALA A 78 -6.27 -0.04 -12.52
CA ALA A 78 -6.14 0.81 -13.69
C ALA A 78 -7.16 1.96 -13.67
N GLU A 79 -8.41 1.68 -13.31
CA GLU A 79 -9.46 2.69 -13.14
C GLU A 79 -9.16 3.64 -11.97
N ILE A 80 -8.66 3.13 -10.83
CA ILE A 80 -8.27 3.96 -9.69
C ILE A 80 -7.16 4.95 -10.08
N ILE A 81 -6.08 4.48 -10.72
CA ILE A 81 -4.97 5.35 -11.14
C ILE A 81 -5.45 6.36 -12.19
N THR A 82 -6.26 5.92 -13.15
CA THR A 82 -6.86 6.81 -14.18
C THR A 82 -7.70 7.90 -13.55
N HIS A 83 -8.57 7.54 -12.59
CA HIS A 83 -9.40 8.51 -11.88
C HIS A 83 -8.54 9.50 -11.10
N LEU A 84 -7.52 9.01 -10.38
CA LEU A 84 -6.61 9.85 -9.62
C LEU A 84 -5.79 10.81 -10.49
N ALA A 85 -5.50 10.46 -11.75
CA ALA A 85 -4.76 11.34 -12.67
C ALA A 85 -5.38 12.76 -12.78
N PHE A 86 -6.70 12.87 -12.66
CA PHE A 86 -7.43 14.15 -12.67
C PHE A 86 -7.26 14.96 -11.37
N TYR A 87 -7.04 14.29 -10.24
CA TYR A 87 -6.98 14.91 -8.92
C TYR A 87 -5.56 15.15 -8.42
N VAL A 88 -4.62 14.29 -8.82
CA VAL A 88 -3.23 14.33 -8.34
C VAL A 88 -2.22 14.52 -9.46
N GLY A 89 -2.68 14.68 -10.70
CA GLY A 89 -1.87 15.06 -11.86
C GLY A 89 -1.42 13.89 -12.74
N TRP A 90 -1.34 14.16 -14.04
CA TRP A 90 -0.95 13.18 -15.06
C TRP A 90 0.44 12.55 -14.87
N PRO A 91 1.50 13.31 -14.47
CA PRO A 91 2.81 12.72 -14.20
C PRO A 91 2.79 11.65 -13.10
N ASN A 92 1.99 11.88 -12.04
CA ASN A 92 1.84 10.93 -10.95
C ASN A 92 1.18 9.62 -11.41
N ALA A 93 0.19 9.72 -12.31
CA ALA A 93 -0.42 8.54 -12.90
C ALA A 93 0.56 7.73 -13.76
N TRP A 94 1.37 8.39 -14.59
CA TRP A 94 2.41 7.71 -15.38
C TRP A 94 3.42 6.95 -14.49
N SER A 95 3.88 7.58 -13.41
CA SER A 95 4.77 6.92 -12.45
C SER A 95 4.10 5.75 -11.73
N ALA A 96 2.83 5.88 -11.35
CA ALA A 96 2.08 4.79 -10.73
C ALA A 96 1.82 3.62 -11.69
N PHE A 97 1.47 3.89 -12.96
CA PHE A 97 1.23 2.85 -13.96
C PHE A 97 2.48 2.02 -14.26
N ALA A 98 3.67 2.62 -14.28
CA ALA A 98 4.92 1.87 -14.46
C ALA A 98 5.06 0.77 -13.40
N LEU A 99 4.79 1.09 -12.13
CA LEU A 99 4.84 0.13 -11.03
C LEU A 99 3.66 -0.85 -11.04
N ALA A 100 2.46 -0.39 -11.41
CA ALA A 100 1.27 -1.25 -11.48
C ALA A 100 1.43 -2.35 -12.52
N LYS A 101 2.02 -2.06 -13.69
CA LYS A 101 2.33 -3.08 -14.69
C LYS A 101 3.23 -4.18 -14.13
N GLU A 102 4.28 -3.81 -13.41
CA GLU A 102 5.17 -4.79 -12.75
C GLU A 102 4.47 -5.63 -11.67
N VAL A 103 3.33 -5.21 -11.14
CA VAL A 103 2.61 -5.96 -10.09
C VAL A 103 1.51 -6.84 -10.68
N TRP A 104 0.84 -6.42 -11.75
CA TRP A 104 -0.32 -7.12 -12.33
C TRP A 104 -0.07 -7.82 -13.67
N GLU A 105 0.98 -7.47 -14.41
CA GLU A 105 1.34 -8.14 -15.69
C GLU A 105 2.40 -9.24 -15.52
N ASP A 106 2.94 -9.42 -14.31
CA ASP A 106 3.70 -10.61 -13.89
C ASP A 106 2.77 -11.82 -13.64
#